data_AF-A0A1Q9BWT6-F1
#
_entry.id   AF-A0A1Q9BWT6-F1
#
_cell.length_a   1.000
_cell.length_b   1.000
_cell.length_c   1.000
_cell.angle_alpha   90.00
_cell.angle_beta   90.00
_cell.angle_gamma   90.00
#
_symmetry.space_group_name_H-M   'P 1'
#
loop_
_entity.id
_entity.type
_entity.pdbx_description
1 polymer ?
#
loop_
_entity_poly.entity_id
_entity_poly.type
_entity_poly.pdbx_seq_one_letter_code
_entity_poly.pdbx_strand_id
1 'polypeptide(L)'
;MDENLASRDVPTSTWILKDEGSAIRPERSQFSFSNVRRFAAIPSPRPMPVEEVSGDLLSCEEQYIVQQSNCVTDYAAGLAAAIAEKFPHADVYKASARQDRGTDKSGDVPGTIAVLGGPCAATGQEQRGVINLFGQWAPGKPRTGPATAEYKGRKAAPGVIDDEKQRMEWFRKGLLDIAEIPGLESIAFPHQIGCGLAGGNWADYSKALDEFSEMMAEKNVKVKVYKMVEAAAVGCLDV
;
A
#
# COMPACT_ATOMS: atom_id res chain seq x y z
N MET A 1 6.99 26.07 51.36
CA MET A 1 7.93 25.00 50.96
C MET A 1 7.09 23.91 50.32
N ASP A 2 6.34 24.25 49.26
CA ASP A 2 6.81 24.41 47.86
C ASP A 2 7.21 23.04 47.29
N GLU A 3 6.76 22.56 46.13
CA GLU A 3 6.02 23.13 45.01
C GLU A 3 5.46 21.96 44.16
N ASN A 4 4.39 22.27 43.42
CA ASN A 4 3.93 21.68 42.16
C ASN A 4 4.80 20.63 41.43
N LEU A 5 4.12 19.62 40.86
CA LEU A 5 4.22 19.28 39.43
C LEU A 5 3.10 18.33 38.99
N ALA A 6 2.06 18.93 38.41
CA ALA A 6 1.10 18.27 37.53
C ALA A 6 1.70 18.13 36.12
N SER A 7 1.58 16.95 35.51
CA SER A 7 1.79 16.75 34.06
C SER A 7 0.70 15.79 33.56
N ARG A 8 -0.41 16.32 33.06
CA ARG A 8 -0.66 16.71 31.65
C ARG A 8 -1.15 15.52 30.82
N ASP A 9 -2.47 15.35 30.86
CA ASP A 9 -3.28 14.68 29.84
C ASP A 9 -3.00 15.30 28.46
N VAL A 10 -2.80 14.45 27.46
CA VAL A 10 -2.73 14.83 26.05
C VAL A 10 -4.08 14.46 25.41
N PRO A 11 -4.90 15.42 24.93
CA PRO A 11 -6.14 15.09 24.26
C PRO A 11 -5.89 14.67 22.81
N THR A 12 -6.48 13.53 22.43
CA THR A 12 -6.68 13.05 21.07
C THR A 12 -7.55 14.06 20.29
N SER A 13 -7.03 14.63 19.21
CA SER A 13 -7.79 15.53 18.33
C SER A 13 -8.64 14.75 17.33
N THR A 14 -9.92 14.63 17.64
CA THR A 14 -10.99 14.29 16.69
C THR A 14 -11.38 15.55 15.91
N TRP A 15 -11.22 15.56 14.60
CA TRP A 15 -11.67 16.67 13.75
C TRP A 15 -13.16 16.50 13.42
N ILE A 16 -14.00 17.38 13.96
CA ILE A 16 -15.41 17.56 13.58
C ILE A 16 -15.52 18.90 12.86
N LEU A 17 -15.87 18.87 11.57
CA LEU A 17 -16.22 20.07 10.81
C LEU A 17 -17.65 20.50 11.20
N LYS A 18 -17.80 21.73 11.67
CA LYS A 18 -19.09 22.41 11.78
C LYS A 18 -19.29 23.32 10.58
N ASP A 19 -20.41 23.10 9.89
CA ASP A 19 -21.10 24.09 9.07
C ASP A 19 -21.43 25.33 9.90
N GLU A 20 -21.10 26.53 9.41
CA GLU A 20 -21.93 27.73 9.55
C GLU A 20 -21.72 28.64 8.33
N GLY A 21 -22.82 28.91 7.62
CA GLY A 21 -22.86 29.87 6.52
C GLY A 21 -23.04 31.31 7.00
N SER A 22 -22.54 32.26 6.23
CA SER A 22 -23.19 33.58 6.08
C SER A 22 -22.68 34.29 4.82
N ALA A 23 -23.62 34.77 4.03
CA ALA A 23 -23.43 35.37 2.73
C ALA A 23 -23.10 36.86 2.84
N ILE A 24 -22.04 37.30 2.17
CA ILE A 24 -21.85 38.71 1.79
C ILE A 24 -21.38 38.71 0.32
N ARG A 25 -22.21 39.24 -0.58
CA ARG A 25 -21.88 39.47 -1.99
C ARG A 25 -21.30 40.87 -2.17
N PRO A 26 -20.09 41.04 -2.73
CA PRO A 26 -19.68 42.31 -3.31
C PRO A 26 -19.96 42.36 -4.82
N GLU A 27 -20.21 43.58 -5.30
CA GLU A 27 -20.59 43.97 -6.67
C GLU A 27 -19.65 43.47 -7.78
N ARG A 28 -20.26 43.14 -8.93
CA ARG A 28 -19.59 42.86 -10.20
C ARG A 28 -18.96 44.13 -10.77
N SER A 29 -17.66 44.30 -10.57
CA SER A 29 -16.82 45.12 -11.45
C SER A 29 -16.39 44.29 -12.66
N GLN A 30 -16.72 44.75 -13.86
CA GLN A 30 -16.35 44.14 -15.13
C GLN A 30 -14.85 44.35 -15.39
N PHE A 31 -14.02 43.39 -15.04
CA PHE A 31 -12.64 43.30 -15.52
C PHE A 31 -12.58 42.43 -16.78
N SER A 32 -12.26 43.06 -17.90
CA SER A 32 -12.01 42.41 -19.19
C SER A 32 -10.69 41.65 -19.16
N PHE A 33 -10.75 40.33 -19.06
CA PHE A 33 -9.60 39.43 -19.21
C PHE A 33 -9.31 39.16 -20.69
N SER A 34 -8.88 40.18 -21.42
CA SER A 34 -8.33 40.03 -22.77
C SER A 34 -6.80 40.13 -22.72
N ASN A 35 -6.16 39.23 -21.97
CA ASN A 35 -4.75 38.84 -22.12
C ASN A 35 -4.37 37.69 -21.19
N VAL A 36 -4.98 36.52 -21.39
CA VAL A 36 -4.43 35.27 -20.84
C VAL A 36 -3.37 34.81 -21.84
N ARG A 37 -2.09 35.12 -21.57
CA ARG A 37 -0.99 34.48 -22.28
C ARG A 37 -1.18 32.98 -22.09
N ARG A 38 -1.31 32.24 -23.20
CA ARG A 38 -1.26 30.77 -23.20
C ARG A 38 0.07 30.38 -22.57
N PHE A 39 0.07 30.00 -21.29
CA PHE A 39 1.16 29.23 -20.74
C PHE A 39 1.17 27.93 -21.55
N ALA A 40 2.23 27.73 -22.33
CA ALA A 40 2.47 26.43 -22.94
C ALA A 40 2.41 25.39 -21.83
N ALA A 41 1.60 24.35 -22.00
CA ALA A 41 1.57 23.23 -21.08
C ALA A 41 3.01 22.73 -20.94
N ILE A 42 3.55 22.78 -19.72
CA ILE A 42 4.83 22.15 -19.42
C ILE A 42 4.62 20.67 -19.76
N PRO A 43 5.42 20.08 -20.66
CA PRO A 43 5.29 18.66 -20.95
C PRO A 43 5.47 17.91 -19.64
N SER A 44 4.49 17.07 -19.28
CA SER A 44 4.60 16.20 -18.12
C SER A 44 5.91 15.43 -18.22
N PRO A 45 6.70 15.32 -17.14
CA PRO A 45 7.89 14.48 -17.16
C PRO A 45 7.50 13.08 -17.66
N ARG A 46 8.33 12.51 -18.53
CA ARG A 46 8.10 11.12 -18.96
C ARG A 46 8.21 10.21 -17.76
N PRO A 47 7.38 9.17 -17.71
CA PRO A 47 7.38 8.29 -16.58
C PRO A 47 8.77 7.70 -16.34
N MET A 48 9.28 7.83 -15.11
CA MET A 48 10.58 7.27 -14.74
C MET A 48 10.33 5.84 -14.29
N PRO A 49 10.87 4.84 -15.02
CA PRO A 49 10.68 3.45 -14.63
C PRO A 49 11.19 3.23 -13.20
N VAL A 50 10.47 2.41 -12.45
CA VAL A 50 10.91 1.97 -11.13
C VAL A 50 12.27 1.27 -11.20
N GLU A 51 13.12 1.46 -10.19
CA GLU A 51 14.41 0.79 -10.11
C GLU A 51 14.21 -0.72 -9.87
N GLU A 52 14.60 -1.55 -10.83
CA GLU A 52 14.61 -3.00 -10.67
C GLU A 52 15.92 -3.48 -10.04
N VAL A 53 15.81 -4.25 -8.95
CA VAL A 53 16.94 -4.85 -8.23
C VAL A 53 16.87 -6.37 -8.33
N SER A 54 17.99 -6.98 -8.71
CA SER A 54 18.18 -8.42 -8.67
C SER A 54 18.56 -8.85 -7.25
N GLY A 55 17.69 -9.60 -6.57
CA GLY A 55 17.94 -10.05 -5.20
C GLY A 55 16.71 -10.54 -4.44
N ASP A 56 16.93 -10.97 -3.20
CA ASP A 56 15.86 -11.39 -2.30
C ASP A 56 15.21 -10.19 -1.61
N LEU A 57 13.92 -9.97 -1.89
CA LEU A 57 13.09 -8.94 -1.26
C LEU A 57 13.14 -9.02 0.27
N LEU A 58 13.21 -10.22 0.85
CA LEU A 58 13.23 -10.40 2.30
C LEU A 58 14.56 -9.94 2.93
N SER A 59 15.56 -9.62 2.11
CA SER A 59 16.86 -9.06 2.51
C SER A 59 17.08 -7.62 2.03
N CYS A 60 16.03 -6.95 1.54
CA CYS A 60 16.17 -5.60 1.02
C CYS A 60 16.48 -4.57 2.11
N GLU A 61 17.14 -3.46 1.77
CA GLU A 61 17.59 -2.45 2.74
C GLU A 61 16.57 -1.31 2.93
N GLU A 62 15.53 -1.28 2.10
CA GLU A 62 14.48 -0.27 2.15
C GLU A 62 13.68 -0.34 3.45
N GLN A 63 13.22 0.83 3.90
CA GLN A 63 12.50 1.03 5.16
C GLN A 63 11.30 0.09 5.32
N TYR A 64 10.56 -0.14 4.23
CA TYR A 64 9.42 -1.04 4.21
C TYR A 64 9.46 -2.02 3.03
N ILE A 65 9.05 -3.26 3.32
CA ILE A 65 8.65 -4.24 2.31
C ILE A 65 7.15 -4.09 2.09
N VAL A 66 6.71 -4.03 0.84
CA VAL A 66 5.29 -4.06 0.49
C VAL A 66 4.90 -5.44 0.02
N GLN A 67 3.74 -5.93 0.44
CA GLN A 67 3.10 -7.10 -0.15
C GLN A 67 1.62 -6.85 -0.44
N GLN A 68 1.08 -7.58 -1.41
CA GLN A 68 -0.35 -7.60 -1.65
C GLN A 68 -1.00 -8.73 -0.86
N SER A 69 -1.91 -8.36 0.05
CA SER A 69 -2.64 -9.26 0.93
C SER A 69 -4.11 -9.36 0.52
N ASN A 70 -4.78 -10.42 0.96
CA ASN A 70 -6.23 -10.54 0.82
C ASN A 70 -6.95 -10.20 2.13
N CYS A 71 -8.23 -9.89 2.05
CA CYS A 71 -8.99 -9.39 3.19
C CYS A 71 -9.62 -10.48 4.07
N VAL A 72 -9.86 -11.68 3.53
CA VAL A 72 -10.83 -12.62 4.12
C VAL A 72 -10.22 -13.86 4.76
N THR A 73 -9.04 -14.32 4.31
CA THR A 73 -8.43 -15.54 4.87
C THR A 73 -7.96 -15.34 6.30
N ASP A 74 -7.67 -16.45 6.98
CA ASP A 74 -7.01 -16.55 8.28
C ASP A 74 -5.65 -17.25 8.17
N TYR A 75 -5.13 -17.35 6.94
CA TYR A 75 -3.83 -17.95 6.64
C TYR A 75 -3.13 -17.16 5.54
N ALA A 76 -1.79 -17.20 5.59
CA ALA A 76 -0.91 -16.66 4.57
C ALA A 76 -0.53 -17.73 3.54
N ALA A 77 -0.18 -17.31 2.32
CA ALA A 77 0.31 -18.18 1.26
C ALA A 77 1.33 -17.45 0.36
N GLY A 78 2.21 -18.21 -0.30
CA GLY A 78 3.24 -17.64 -1.20
C GLY A 78 4.16 -16.67 -0.45
N LEU A 79 4.39 -15.50 -1.04
CA LEU A 79 5.22 -14.45 -0.43
C LEU A 79 4.73 -14.05 0.98
N ALA A 80 3.41 -14.02 1.21
CA ALA A 80 2.88 -13.67 2.51
C ALA A 80 3.24 -14.69 3.58
N ALA A 81 3.32 -15.97 3.23
CA ALA A 81 3.77 -17.01 4.16
C ALA A 81 5.26 -16.86 4.46
N ALA A 82 6.09 -16.58 3.44
CA ALA A 82 7.52 -16.36 3.63
C ALA A 82 7.82 -15.10 4.47
N ILE A 83 7.06 -14.02 4.26
CA ILE A 83 7.12 -12.82 5.11
C ILE A 83 6.69 -13.14 6.53
N ALA A 84 5.56 -13.84 6.73
CA ALA A 84 5.08 -14.19 8.07
C ALA A 84 6.02 -15.16 8.82
N GLU A 85 6.71 -16.05 8.10
CA GLU A 85 7.71 -16.94 8.67
C GLU A 85 8.94 -16.16 9.15
N LYS A 86 9.46 -15.25 8.32
CA LYS A 86 10.65 -14.45 8.65
C LYS A 86 10.35 -13.31 9.64
N PHE A 87 9.17 -12.73 9.56
CA PHE A 87 8.71 -11.57 10.33
C PHE A 87 7.32 -11.84 10.94
N PRO A 88 7.22 -12.63 12.02
CA PRO A 88 5.94 -13.09 12.56
C PRO A 88 4.97 -12.00 13.02
N HIS A 89 5.48 -10.80 13.34
CA HIS A 89 4.67 -9.62 13.68
C HIS A 89 3.95 -9.01 12.48
N ALA A 90 4.43 -9.27 11.26
CA ALA A 90 3.86 -8.77 10.02
C ALA A 90 2.70 -9.63 9.47
N ASP A 91 2.37 -10.74 10.14
CA ASP A 91 1.27 -11.62 9.75
C ASP A 91 -0.10 -10.99 10.04
N VAL A 92 -0.67 -10.36 9.02
CA VAL A 92 -1.99 -9.70 9.09
C VAL A 92 -3.17 -10.65 9.27
N TYR A 93 -3.00 -11.96 9.01
CA TYR A 93 -4.09 -12.93 9.00
C TYR A 93 -4.41 -13.50 10.38
N LYS A 94 -3.51 -13.34 11.35
CA LYS A 94 -3.74 -13.73 12.74
C LYS A 94 -4.93 -12.98 13.33
N ALA A 95 -5.77 -13.70 14.08
CA ALA A 95 -6.95 -13.10 14.72
C ALA A 95 -6.58 -11.96 15.69
N SER A 96 -5.48 -12.10 16.43
CA SER A 96 -4.95 -11.04 17.30
C SER A 96 -4.54 -9.81 16.49
N ALA A 97 -3.81 -9.99 15.40
CA ALA A 97 -3.36 -8.89 14.54
C ALA A 97 -4.55 -8.11 13.96
N ARG A 98 -5.66 -8.78 13.61
CA ARG A 98 -6.89 -8.09 13.19
C ARG A 98 -7.52 -7.28 14.32
N GLN A 99 -7.65 -7.87 15.49
CA GLN A 99 -8.19 -7.19 16.69
C GLN A 99 -7.39 -5.93 17.02
N ASP A 100 -6.06 -6.01 16.98
CA ASP A 100 -5.17 -4.87 17.26
C ASP A 100 -5.34 -3.72 16.26
N ARG A 101 -5.73 -4.03 15.01
CA ARG A 101 -6.02 -3.05 13.97
C ARG A 101 -7.49 -2.61 13.92
N GLY A 102 -8.32 -3.09 14.83
CA GLY A 102 -9.75 -2.79 14.86
C GLY A 102 -10.54 -3.42 13.72
N THR A 103 -9.99 -4.43 13.04
CA THR A 103 -10.73 -5.26 12.08
C THR A 103 -11.29 -6.48 12.80
N ASP A 104 -12.56 -6.79 12.57
CA ASP A 104 -13.19 -7.95 13.19
C ASP A 104 -12.97 -9.20 12.31
N LYS A 105 -13.68 -10.29 12.63
CA LYS A 105 -13.61 -11.52 11.82
C LYS A 105 -14.20 -11.38 10.41
N SER A 106 -14.84 -10.26 10.08
CA SER A 106 -15.38 -10.00 8.73
C SER A 106 -14.27 -9.75 7.69
N GLY A 107 -13.07 -9.39 8.14
CA GLY A 107 -11.89 -9.22 7.31
C GLY A 107 -11.39 -7.78 7.25
N ASP A 108 -10.31 -7.58 6.51
CA ASP A 108 -9.76 -6.26 6.24
C ASP A 108 -10.52 -5.55 5.08
N VAL A 109 -10.26 -4.27 4.83
CA VAL A 109 -11.01 -3.48 3.82
C VAL A 109 -10.19 -3.38 2.53
N PRO A 110 -10.73 -3.80 1.37
CA PRO A 110 -10.01 -3.67 0.11
C PRO A 110 -9.64 -2.23 -0.24
N GLY A 111 -8.41 -2.03 -0.68
CA GLY A 111 -7.84 -0.73 -1.05
C GLY A 111 -7.24 0.05 0.11
N THR A 112 -7.23 -0.52 1.32
CA THR A 112 -6.52 0.03 2.48
C THR A 112 -5.18 -0.65 2.69
N ILE A 113 -4.39 -0.16 3.65
CA ILE A 113 -3.12 -0.75 4.05
C ILE A 113 -3.07 -1.04 5.56
N ALA A 114 -2.25 -2.01 5.95
CA ALA A 114 -1.80 -2.18 7.33
C ALA A 114 -0.26 -2.14 7.38
N VAL A 115 0.28 -1.19 8.17
CA VAL A 115 1.72 -1.07 8.40
C VAL A 115 2.06 -1.75 9.71
N LEU A 116 2.91 -2.77 9.67
CA LEU A 116 3.32 -3.57 10.83
C LEU A 116 4.85 -3.54 10.98
N GLY A 117 5.32 -3.54 12.23
CA GLY A 117 6.73 -3.31 12.54
C GLY A 117 7.08 -1.82 12.55
N GLY A 118 8.35 -1.49 12.36
CA GLY A 118 8.85 -0.13 12.42
C GLY A 118 9.82 0.21 11.28
N PRO A 119 9.98 1.51 10.99
CA PRO A 119 10.81 2.00 9.89
C PRO A 119 12.31 1.77 10.08
N CYS A 120 12.77 1.61 11.33
CA CYS A 120 14.19 1.61 11.69
C CYS A 120 14.84 0.22 11.68
N ALA A 121 14.09 -0.82 11.32
CA ALA A 121 14.58 -2.18 11.37
C ALA A 121 15.41 -2.50 10.12
N ALA A 122 16.74 -2.38 10.26
CA ALA A 122 17.69 -2.98 9.33
C ALA A 122 17.36 -4.46 9.07
N THR A 123 17.88 -5.01 7.98
CA THR A 123 17.73 -6.42 7.60
C THR A 123 17.97 -7.36 8.80
N GLY A 124 16.99 -8.22 9.10
CA GLY A 124 17.09 -9.22 10.18
C GLY A 124 16.68 -8.77 11.58
N GLN A 125 16.09 -7.58 11.77
CA GLN A 125 15.59 -7.15 13.08
C GLN A 125 14.15 -7.63 13.38
N GLU A 126 13.83 -7.74 14.67
CA GLU A 126 12.53 -8.19 15.19
C GLU A 126 11.33 -7.34 14.76
N GLN A 127 11.56 -6.09 14.34
CA GLN A 127 10.50 -5.13 13.99
C GLN A 127 10.56 -4.68 12.53
N ARG A 128 11.00 -5.54 11.59
CA ARG A 128 11.05 -5.18 10.16
C ARG A 128 9.73 -4.57 9.68
N GLY A 129 9.79 -3.37 9.09
CA GLY A 129 8.64 -2.71 8.51
C GLY A 129 8.06 -3.47 7.32
N VAL A 130 6.78 -3.83 7.41
CA VAL A 130 6.02 -4.47 6.33
C VAL A 130 4.70 -3.74 6.13
N ILE A 131 4.44 -3.32 4.90
CA ILE A 131 3.18 -2.75 4.45
C ILE A 131 2.38 -3.85 3.76
N ASN A 132 1.22 -4.15 4.33
CA ASN A 132 0.25 -5.08 3.79
C ASN A 132 -0.81 -4.30 3.03
N LEU A 133 -0.72 -4.31 1.69
CA LEU A 133 -1.67 -3.66 0.81
C LEU A 133 -2.82 -4.61 0.51
N PHE A 134 -4.04 -4.29 0.97
CA PHE A 134 -5.22 -5.13 0.77
C PHE A 134 -5.81 -4.97 -0.64
N GLY A 135 -5.08 -5.45 -1.66
CA GLY A 135 -5.45 -5.36 -3.07
C GLY A 135 -6.33 -6.50 -3.58
N GLN A 136 -6.82 -7.38 -2.70
CA GLN A 136 -7.70 -8.51 -3.03
C GLN A 136 -8.71 -8.69 -1.91
N TRP A 137 -9.97 -8.97 -2.21
CA TRP A 137 -10.91 -9.35 -1.17
C TRP A 137 -10.76 -10.83 -0.80
N ALA A 138 -10.87 -11.73 -1.78
CA ALA A 138 -10.64 -13.16 -1.61
C ALA A 138 -9.26 -13.59 -2.15
N PRO A 139 -8.69 -14.70 -1.65
CA PRO A 139 -7.46 -15.25 -2.20
C PRO A 139 -7.68 -15.86 -3.59
N GLY A 140 -6.60 -16.00 -4.36
CA GLY A 140 -6.64 -16.65 -5.68
C GLY A 140 -6.91 -15.66 -6.81
N LYS A 141 -7.28 -16.18 -7.98
CA LYS A 141 -7.49 -15.38 -9.20
C LYS A 141 -8.71 -14.47 -9.08
N PRO A 142 -8.78 -13.37 -9.85
CA PRO A 142 -9.92 -12.47 -9.86
C PRO A 142 -11.18 -13.22 -10.30
N ARG A 143 -12.32 -12.82 -9.74
CA ARG A 143 -13.60 -13.42 -10.08
C ARG A 143 -14.08 -12.95 -11.44
N THR A 144 -14.90 -13.78 -12.08
CA THR A 144 -15.64 -13.43 -13.29
C THR A 144 -17.13 -13.36 -12.99
N GLY A 145 -17.81 -12.40 -13.61
CA GLY A 145 -19.25 -12.19 -13.44
C GLY A 145 -19.62 -11.14 -12.38
N PRO A 146 -20.90 -10.76 -12.29
CA PRO A 146 -21.33 -9.56 -11.56
C PRO A 146 -21.69 -9.81 -10.09
N ALA A 147 -21.63 -11.06 -9.62
CA ALA A 147 -22.07 -11.42 -8.28
C ALA A 147 -21.10 -10.88 -7.23
N THR A 148 -21.65 -10.46 -6.09
CA THR A 148 -20.86 -10.12 -4.91
C THR A 148 -19.93 -11.28 -4.54
N ALA A 149 -18.69 -10.96 -4.20
CA ALA A 149 -17.67 -11.93 -3.86
C ALA A 149 -18.08 -12.71 -2.61
N GLU A 150 -17.87 -14.03 -2.69
CA GLU A 150 -18.06 -14.95 -1.58
C GLU A 150 -16.88 -15.91 -1.52
N TYR A 151 -16.39 -16.17 -0.31
CA TYR A 151 -15.28 -17.09 -0.07
C TYR A 151 -15.55 -17.90 1.19
N LYS A 152 -15.64 -19.23 1.05
CA LYS A 152 -15.90 -20.18 2.15
C LYS A 152 -17.04 -19.74 3.08
N GLY A 153 -18.16 -19.32 2.50
CA GLY A 153 -19.36 -18.88 3.24
C GLY A 153 -19.31 -17.46 3.82
N ARG A 154 -18.20 -16.73 3.68
CA ARG A 154 -18.13 -15.29 3.98
C ARG A 154 -18.51 -14.50 2.74
N LYS A 155 -19.36 -13.49 2.89
CA LYS A 155 -19.78 -12.59 1.80
C LYS A 155 -19.12 -11.23 1.96
N ALA A 156 -18.66 -10.67 0.86
CA ALA A 156 -18.15 -9.32 0.83
C ALA A 156 -19.28 -8.29 1.02
N ALA A 157 -18.90 -7.04 1.26
CA ALA A 157 -19.85 -5.93 1.28
C ALA A 157 -20.56 -5.80 -0.09
N PRO A 158 -21.81 -5.28 -0.13
CA PRO A 158 -22.53 -5.06 -1.39
C PRO A 158 -21.68 -4.26 -2.40
N GLY A 159 -21.63 -4.75 -3.64
CA GLY A 159 -20.84 -4.14 -4.71
C GLY A 159 -19.38 -4.57 -4.80
N VAL A 160 -18.86 -5.35 -3.84
CA VAL A 160 -17.53 -5.97 -3.94
C VAL A 160 -17.64 -7.23 -4.78
N ILE A 161 -17.14 -7.20 -6.01
CA ILE A 161 -17.13 -8.31 -6.98
C ILE A 161 -15.80 -9.07 -6.91
N ASP A 162 -14.71 -8.39 -6.54
CA ASP A 162 -13.34 -8.94 -6.51
C ASP A 162 -12.85 -9.42 -7.89
N ASP A 163 -13.19 -8.63 -8.92
CA ASP A 163 -12.71 -8.79 -10.28
C ASP A 163 -11.37 -8.05 -10.50
N GLU A 164 -10.80 -8.21 -11.71
CA GLU A 164 -9.52 -7.60 -12.07
C GLU A 164 -9.55 -6.07 -11.94
N LYS A 165 -10.66 -5.45 -12.35
CA LYS A 165 -10.84 -4.01 -12.32
C LYS A 165 -10.80 -3.49 -10.88
N GLN A 166 -11.61 -4.07 -9.99
CA GLN A 166 -11.66 -3.66 -8.59
C GLN A 166 -10.33 -3.90 -7.88
N ARG A 167 -9.67 -5.03 -8.13
CA ARG A 167 -8.35 -5.32 -7.56
C ARG A 167 -7.31 -4.28 -7.95
N MET A 168 -7.32 -3.85 -9.21
CA MET A 168 -6.46 -2.78 -9.68
C MET A 168 -6.82 -1.41 -9.07
N GLU A 169 -8.10 -1.10 -8.91
CA GLU A 169 -8.56 0.11 -8.20
C GLU A 169 -8.11 0.11 -6.73
N TRP A 170 -8.22 -1.02 -6.04
CA TRP A 170 -7.75 -1.20 -4.67
C TRP A 170 -6.23 -1.13 -4.57
N PHE A 171 -5.52 -1.73 -5.52
CA PHE A 171 -4.07 -1.63 -5.58
C PHE A 171 -3.63 -0.16 -5.65
N ARG A 172 -4.20 0.63 -6.57
CA ARG A 172 -3.91 2.06 -6.68
C ARG A 172 -4.29 2.85 -5.43
N LYS A 173 -5.45 2.58 -4.81
CA LYS A 173 -5.83 3.22 -3.54
C LYS A 173 -4.81 2.94 -2.43
N GLY A 174 -4.38 1.68 -2.31
CA GLY A 174 -3.36 1.31 -1.35
C GLY A 174 -2.02 2.01 -1.61
N LEU A 175 -1.63 2.21 -2.87
CA LEU A 175 -0.44 3.01 -3.21
C LEU A 175 -0.59 4.48 -2.75
N LEU A 176 -1.77 5.08 -2.92
CA LEU A 176 -2.03 6.44 -2.42
C LEU A 176 -1.95 6.50 -0.89
N ASP A 177 -2.49 5.51 -0.18
CA ASP A 177 -2.35 5.43 1.28
C ASP A 177 -0.89 5.29 1.71
N ILE A 178 -0.07 4.54 0.96
CA ILE A 178 1.38 4.43 1.19
C ILE A 178 2.08 5.78 1.03
N ALA A 179 1.69 6.57 0.02
CA ALA A 179 2.29 7.88 -0.24
C ALA A 179 2.10 8.87 0.92
N GLU A 180 1.14 8.62 1.80
CA GLU A 180 0.81 9.47 2.96
C GLU A 180 1.46 8.99 4.26
N ILE A 181 2.26 7.91 4.24
CA ILE A 181 3.01 7.45 5.42
C ILE A 181 4.03 8.52 5.84
N PRO A 182 3.97 9.04 7.09
CA PRO A 182 4.93 10.03 7.57
C PRO A 182 6.35 9.46 7.67
N GLY A 183 7.34 10.24 7.24
CA GLY A 183 8.76 9.85 7.35
C GLY A 183 9.15 8.69 6.44
N LEU A 184 8.39 8.45 5.36
CA LEU A 184 8.75 7.48 4.34
C LEU A 184 9.97 7.97 3.55
N GLU A 185 11.00 7.13 3.43
CA GLU A 185 12.24 7.45 2.71
C GLU A 185 12.55 6.42 1.62
N SER A 186 12.19 5.15 1.83
CA SER A 186 12.42 4.10 0.84
C SER A 186 11.48 2.91 1.00
N ILE A 187 11.01 2.32 -0.11
CA ILE A 187 10.15 1.13 -0.08
C ILE A 187 10.49 0.14 -1.20
N ALA A 188 10.29 -1.13 -0.90
CA ALA A 188 10.55 -2.24 -1.81
C ALA A 188 9.28 -3.06 -2.10
N PHE A 189 9.05 -3.32 -3.38
CA PHE A 189 7.97 -4.18 -3.87
C PHE A 189 8.54 -5.49 -4.46
N PRO A 190 7.81 -6.61 -4.38
CA PRO A 190 8.12 -7.79 -5.18
C PRO A 190 7.82 -7.54 -6.65
N HIS A 191 8.72 -7.98 -7.53
CA HIS A 191 8.39 -8.20 -8.93
C HIS A 191 7.20 -9.16 -9.02
N GLN A 192 6.27 -8.90 -9.95
CA GLN A 192 5.01 -9.64 -10.08
C GLN A 192 4.06 -9.54 -8.87
N ILE A 193 4.11 -8.44 -8.10
CA ILE A 193 3.03 -8.13 -7.14
C ILE A 193 1.66 -8.22 -7.83
N GLY A 194 0.72 -8.91 -7.18
CA GLY A 194 -0.63 -9.10 -7.70
C GLY A 194 -0.80 -10.07 -8.88
N CYS A 195 0.27 -10.65 -9.43
CA CYS A 195 0.17 -11.43 -10.67
C CYS A 195 0.09 -12.95 -10.46
N GLY A 196 0.96 -13.55 -9.63
CA GLY A 196 1.10 -15.01 -9.48
C GLY A 196 -0.17 -15.75 -9.02
N LEU A 197 -0.31 -15.98 -7.72
CA LEU A 197 -1.53 -16.61 -7.17
C LEU A 197 -2.77 -15.72 -7.33
N ALA A 198 -2.55 -14.41 -7.38
CA ALA A 198 -3.58 -13.38 -7.46
C ALA A 198 -4.14 -13.16 -8.87
N GLY A 199 -3.44 -13.62 -9.92
CA GLY A 199 -3.91 -13.64 -11.31
C GLY A 199 -3.97 -12.30 -12.04
N GLY A 200 -3.30 -11.25 -11.54
CA GLY A 200 -3.21 -9.95 -12.21
C GLY A 200 -2.26 -9.90 -13.41
N ASN A 201 -2.35 -8.81 -14.19
CA ASN A 201 -1.52 -8.55 -15.36
C ASN A 201 -0.31 -7.68 -14.99
N TRP A 202 0.90 -8.21 -15.15
CA TRP A 202 2.12 -7.49 -14.76
C TRP A 202 2.30 -6.15 -15.48
N ALA A 203 1.89 -6.03 -16.74
CA ALA A 203 2.03 -4.76 -17.47
C ALA A 203 1.22 -3.64 -16.80
N ASP A 204 0.03 -3.95 -16.29
CA ASP A 204 -0.82 -2.96 -15.62
C ASP A 204 -0.30 -2.60 -14.22
N TYR A 205 0.15 -3.61 -13.46
CA TYR A 205 0.74 -3.39 -12.13
C TYR A 205 2.08 -2.64 -12.21
N SER A 206 2.94 -3.01 -13.17
CA SER A 206 4.21 -2.32 -13.42
C SER A 206 3.97 -0.86 -13.78
N LYS A 207 3.00 -0.58 -14.65
CA LYS A 207 2.63 0.80 -15.00
C LYS A 207 2.17 1.59 -13.78
N ALA A 208 1.35 0.99 -12.91
CA ALA A 208 0.91 1.65 -11.68
C ALA A 208 2.08 1.90 -10.70
N LEU A 209 3.08 1.02 -10.67
CA LEU A 209 4.30 1.21 -9.88
C LEU A 209 5.20 2.31 -10.45
N ASP A 210 5.32 2.44 -11.77
CA ASP A 210 6.04 3.54 -12.41
C ASP A 210 5.40 4.90 -12.07
N GLU A 211 4.08 5.01 -12.27
CA GLU A 211 3.30 6.21 -11.92
C GLU A 211 3.45 6.59 -10.44
N PHE A 212 3.45 5.58 -9.56
CA PHE A 212 3.68 5.78 -8.14
C PHE A 212 5.14 6.17 -7.83
N SER A 213 6.12 5.56 -8.48
CA SER A 213 7.55 5.89 -8.32
C SER A 213 7.84 7.36 -8.64
N GLU A 214 7.24 7.88 -9.71
CA GLU A 214 7.34 9.31 -10.06
C GLU A 214 6.78 10.22 -8.98
N MET A 215 5.57 9.92 -8.49
CA MET A 215 4.95 10.67 -7.39
C MET A 215 5.83 10.68 -6.14
N MET A 216 6.45 9.54 -5.83
CA MET A 216 7.34 9.40 -4.69
C MET A 216 8.68 10.10 -4.88
N ALA A 217 9.18 10.19 -6.13
CA ALA A 217 10.39 10.94 -6.45
C ALA A 217 10.24 12.44 -6.14
N GLU A 218 9.05 13.03 -6.34
CA GLU A 218 8.76 14.42 -5.92
C GLU A 218 8.86 14.61 -4.39
N LYS A 219 8.61 13.54 -3.63
CA LYS A 219 8.77 13.49 -2.16
C LYS A 219 10.17 13.02 -1.72
N ASN A 220 11.11 12.83 -2.67
CA ASN A 220 12.45 12.27 -2.44
C ASN A 220 12.45 10.88 -1.78
N VAL A 221 11.45 10.06 -2.09
CA VAL A 221 11.30 8.68 -1.61
C VAL A 221 11.74 7.71 -2.69
N LYS A 222 12.57 6.73 -2.31
CA LYS A 222 13.07 5.71 -3.22
C LYS A 222 12.09 4.55 -3.34
N VAL A 223 11.76 4.15 -4.57
CA VAL A 223 10.90 3.00 -4.83
C VAL A 223 11.68 1.97 -5.64
N LYS A 224 11.71 0.73 -5.16
CA LYS A 224 12.41 -0.38 -5.83
C LYS A 224 11.52 -1.59 -6.02
N VAL A 225 11.77 -2.33 -7.10
CA VAL A 225 11.14 -3.62 -7.40
C VAL A 225 12.19 -4.72 -7.36
N TYR A 226 12.01 -5.70 -6.48
CA TYR A 226 12.93 -6.82 -6.30
C TYR A 226 12.51 -8.02 -7.14
N LYS A 227 13.42 -8.48 -7.99
CA LYS A 227 13.28 -9.69 -8.79
C LYS A 227 14.24 -10.74 -8.25
N MET A 228 13.68 -11.87 -7.83
CA MET A 228 14.48 -13.03 -7.43
C MET A 228 15.39 -13.45 -8.57
N VAL A 229 16.68 -13.59 -8.27
CA VAL A 229 17.62 -14.22 -9.20
C VAL A 229 17.44 -15.72 -9.05
N GLU A 230 17.15 -16.43 -10.14
CA GLU A 230 17.19 -17.89 -10.11
C GLU A 230 18.59 -18.30 -9.63
N ALA A 231 18.64 -19.18 -8.63
CA ALA A 231 19.91 -19.73 -8.18
C ALA A 231 20.58 -20.36 -9.40
N ALA A 232 21.69 -19.79 -9.85
CA ALA A 232 22.53 -20.44 -10.85
C ALA A 232 22.80 -21.85 -10.34
N ALA A 233 22.38 -22.86 -11.09
CA ALA A 233 22.63 -24.25 -10.77
C ALA A 233 24.12 -24.37 -10.47
N VAL A 234 24.47 -24.55 -9.20
CA VAL A 234 25.84 -24.83 -8.78
C VAL A 234 26.17 -26.15 -9.44
N GLY A 235 26.93 -26.08 -10.54
CA GLY A 235 27.44 -27.25 -11.21
C GLY A 235 28.15 -28.09 -10.17
N CYS A 236 27.62 -29.29 -9.92
CA CYS A 236 28.37 -30.35 -9.27
C CYS A 236 29.60 -30.55 -10.16
N LEU A 237 30.75 -30.02 -9.74
CA LEU A 237 32.02 -30.52 -10.22
C LEU A 237 32.23 -31.84 -9.49
N ASP A 238 31.95 -32.91 -10.22
CA ASP A 238 32.31 -34.26 -9.85
C ASP A 238 33.83 -34.29 -9.56
N VAL A 239 34.18 -34.59 -8.31
CA VAL A 239 35.53 -34.98 -7.88
C VAL A 239 35.65 -36.49 -7.84
#